data_AF-A0A345CTY1-F1
#
_entry.id   AF-A0A345CTY1-F1
#
_cell.length_a   1.000
_cell.length_b   1.000
_cell.length_c   1.000
_cell.angle_alpha   90.00
_cell.angle_beta   90.00
_cell.angle_gamma   90.00
#
_symmetry.space_group_name_H-M   'P 1'
#
loop_
_entity.id
_entity.type
_entity.pdbx_description
1 polymer ?
#
loop_
_entity_poly.entity_id
_entity_poly.type
_entity_poly.pdbx_seq_one_letter_code
_entity_poly.pdbx_strand_id
1 'polypeptide(L)'
;MSSIMLSIVTHVARRFSRLAEAMRHQQVEWFTNRNGRCSFRADVIPSDGRFTAVISQRTGYSSRDWQYRRLAVAGEFSSSRKALRAGRRMAQQMVGLRYRFD
;
A
#
# COMPACT_ATOMS: atom_id res chain seq x y z
N MET A 1 2.43 -36.57 -21.34
CA MET A 1 2.73 -35.92 -20.03
C MET A 1 2.73 -34.38 -20.03
N SER A 2 2.45 -33.69 -21.14
CA SER A 2 2.58 -32.22 -21.24
C SER A 2 1.37 -31.41 -20.67
N SER A 3 0.16 -31.97 -20.66
CA SER A 3 -1.08 -31.20 -20.42
C SER A 3 -1.37 -30.85 -18.94
N ILE A 4 -1.00 -31.75 -18.01
CA ILE A 4 -1.24 -31.55 -16.57
C ILE A 4 -0.29 -30.48 -15.99
N MET A 5 1.00 -30.54 -16.36
CA MET A 5 1.99 -29.55 -15.96
C MET A 5 1.61 -28.14 -16.44
N LEU A 6 1.16 -28.01 -17.70
CA LEU A 6 0.69 -26.73 -18.25
C LEU A 6 -0.55 -26.19 -17.51
N SER A 7 -1.48 -27.08 -17.13
CA SER A 7 -2.68 -26.70 -16.36
C SER A 7 -2.34 -26.24 -14.94
N ILE A 8 -1.35 -26.87 -14.28
CA ILE A 8 -0.89 -26.45 -12.94
C ILE A 8 -0.21 -25.08 -13.04
N VAL A 9 0.71 -24.90 -13.99
CA VAL A 9 1.43 -23.62 -14.19
C VAL A 9 0.47 -22.47 -14.45
N THR A 10 -0.53 -22.67 -15.33
CA THR A 10 -1.52 -21.64 -15.65
C THR A 10 -2.44 -21.32 -14.47
N HIS A 11 -2.82 -22.31 -13.66
CA HIS A 11 -3.65 -22.08 -12.47
C HIS A 11 -2.88 -21.28 -11.41
N VAL A 12 -1.62 -21.63 -11.16
CA VAL A 12 -0.73 -20.93 -10.24
C VAL A 12 -0.50 -19.49 -10.71
N ALA A 13 -0.18 -19.27 -11.97
CA ALA A 13 0.01 -17.95 -12.55
C ALA A 13 -1.23 -17.06 -12.38
N ARG A 14 -2.44 -17.56 -12.69
CA ARG A 14 -3.69 -16.80 -12.48
C ARG A 14 -3.92 -16.41 -11.03
N ARG A 15 -3.61 -17.30 -10.08
CA ARG A 15 -3.74 -17.01 -8.64
C ARG A 15 -2.76 -15.91 -8.22
N PHE A 16 -1.53 -15.94 -8.73
CA PHE A 16 -0.55 -14.87 -8.50
C PHE A 16 -1.00 -13.54 -9.10
N SER A 17 -1.50 -13.51 -10.33
CA SER A 17 -1.99 -12.27 -10.96
C SER A 17 -3.15 -11.65 -10.17
N ARG A 18 -4.13 -12.44 -9.75
CA ARG A 18 -5.25 -11.96 -8.91
C ARG A 18 -4.77 -11.42 -7.57
N LEU A 19 -3.79 -12.09 -6.96
CA LEU A 19 -3.20 -11.62 -5.71
C LEU A 19 -2.44 -10.30 -5.92
N ALA A 20 -1.65 -10.18 -6.99
CA ALA A 20 -0.92 -8.97 -7.33
C ALA A 20 -1.86 -7.80 -7.59
N GLU A 21 -2.98 -8.03 -8.28
CA GLU A 21 -3.99 -7.02 -8.56
C GLU A 21 -4.73 -6.58 -7.29
N ALA A 22 -5.15 -7.53 -6.44
CA ALA A 22 -5.72 -7.20 -5.13
C ALA A 22 -4.75 -6.40 -4.26
N MET A 23 -3.45 -6.73 -4.30
CA MET A 23 -2.42 -5.99 -3.58
C MET A 23 -2.18 -4.59 -4.17
N ARG A 24 -2.29 -4.42 -5.49
CA ARG A 24 -2.27 -3.10 -6.14
C ARG A 24 -3.46 -2.26 -5.69
N HIS A 25 -4.68 -2.79 -5.74
CA HIS A 25 -5.86 -2.06 -5.29
C HIS A 25 -5.75 -1.62 -3.82
N GLN A 26 -5.20 -2.48 -2.95
CA GLN A 26 -5.00 -2.16 -1.54
C GLN A 26 -3.89 -1.11 -1.27
N GLN A 27 -2.92 -0.95 -2.17
CA GLN A 27 -1.89 0.11 -2.09
C GLN A 27 -2.43 1.49 -2.55
N VAL A 28 -3.47 1.51 -3.38
CA VAL A 28 -4.02 2.76 -3.96
C VAL A 28 -4.88 3.53 -2.95
N GLU A 29 -5.36 2.88 -1.89
CA GLU A 29 -6.30 3.50 -0.94
C GLU A 29 -5.66 4.61 -0.11
N TRP A 30 -6.25 5.81 -0.21
CA TRP A 30 -5.93 6.96 0.61
C TRP A 30 -6.90 7.04 1.78
N PHE A 31 -6.37 7.14 2.99
CA PHE A 31 -7.14 7.47 4.18
C PHE A 31 -7.07 8.97 4.41
N THR A 32 -8.20 9.65 4.52
CA THR A 32 -8.26 11.10 4.70
C THR A 32 -8.67 11.45 6.13
N ASN A 33 -8.00 12.45 6.72
CA ASN A 33 -8.30 13.00 8.04
C ASN A 33 -9.65 13.72 8.09
N ARG A 34 -10.06 14.10 9.31
CA ARG A 34 -11.42 14.56 9.58
C ARG A 34 -11.79 15.85 8.85
N ASN A 35 -10.81 16.73 8.62
CA ASN A 35 -11.03 18.00 7.92
C ASN A 35 -10.86 17.90 6.40
N GLY A 36 -10.54 16.72 5.87
CA GLY A 36 -10.41 16.49 4.42
C GLY A 36 -9.07 16.93 3.81
N ARG A 37 -8.19 17.59 4.57
CA ARG A 37 -7.00 18.26 4.03
C ARG A 37 -5.80 17.34 3.90
N CYS A 38 -5.63 16.38 4.81
CA CYS A 38 -4.50 15.45 4.82
C CYS A 38 -4.97 14.03 4.52
N SER A 39 -4.41 13.43 3.46
CA SER A 39 -4.56 12.03 3.12
C SER A 39 -3.25 11.27 3.29
N PHE A 40 -3.33 10.00 3.68
CA PHE A 40 -2.19 9.11 3.87
C PHE A 40 -2.45 7.79 3.17
N ARG A 41 -1.42 7.22 2.53
CA ARG A 41 -1.46 5.88 1.96
C ARG A 41 -0.22 5.08 2.31
N ALA A 42 -0.32 3.77 2.17
CA ALA A 42 0.78 2.84 2.33
C ALA A 42 1.31 2.39 0.97
N ASP A 43 2.58 2.68 0.70
CA ASP A 43 3.32 2.20 -0.44
C ASP A 43 4.26 1.07 0.00
N VAL A 44 4.40 0.02 -0.81
CA VAL A 44 5.34 -1.08 -0.53
C VAL A 44 6.43 -1.08 -1.59
N ILE A 45 7.67 -0.89 -1.15
CA ILE A 45 8.85 -0.85 -2.02
C ILE A 45 9.62 -2.15 -1.82
N PRO A 46 9.75 -3.01 -2.85
CA PRO A 46 10.64 -4.17 -2.79
C PRO A 46 12.11 -3.71 -2.87
N SER A 47 12.98 -4.23 -2.01
CA SER A 47 14.43 -4.03 -2.04
C SER A 47 15.13 -5.26 -1.46
N ASP A 48 16.12 -5.81 -2.16
CA ASP A 48 17.00 -6.89 -1.68
C ASP A 48 16.28 -8.07 -0.99
N GLY A 49 15.21 -8.58 -1.62
CA GLY A 49 14.40 -9.69 -1.09
C GLY A 49 13.51 -9.33 0.11
N ARG A 50 13.50 -8.07 0.54
CA ARG A 50 12.63 -7.51 1.59
C ARG A 50 11.63 -6.53 0.99
N PHE A 51 10.68 -6.12 1.82
CA PHE A 51 9.61 -5.20 1.47
C PHE A 51 9.54 -4.08 2.50
N THR A 52 9.82 -2.85 2.08
CA THR A 52 9.77 -1.66 2.91
C THR A 52 8.39 -1.03 2.82
N ALA A 53 7.73 -0.86 3.97
CA ALA A 53 6.46 -0.17 4.06
C ALA A 53 6.69 1.32 4.26
N VAL A 54 6.29 2.13 3.29
CA VAL A 54 6.45 3.57 3.26
C VAL A 54 5.10 4.24 3.40
N ILE A 55 5.03 5.33 4.16
CA ILE A 55 3.84 6.16 4.27
C ILE A 55 4.01 7.41 3.43
N SER A 56 3.12 7.59 2.46
CA SER A 56 3.02 8.79 1.65
C SER A 56 1.89 9.66 2.17
N GLN A 57 2.15 10.95 2.28
CA GLN A 57 1.18 11.97 2.63
C GLN A 57 0.85 12.78 1.38
N ARG A 58 -0.42 13.15 1.27
CA ARG A 58 -0.93 14.13 0.34
C ARG A 58 -1.70 15.19 1.10
N THR A 59 -1.41 16.46 0.87
CA THR A 59 -2.14 17.59 1.47
C THR A 59 -2.81 18.44 0.41
N GLY A 60 -3.98 18.99 0.69
CA GLY A 60 -4.76 19.82 -0.23
C GLY A 60 -6.18 19.30 -0.38
N TYR A 61 -7.08 20.16 -0.85
CA TYR A 61 -8.51 19.85 -0.94
C TYR A 61 -8.91 19.24 -2.27
N SER A 62 -8.10 19.44 -3.32
CA SER A 62 -8.40 19.00 -4.68
C SER A 62 -7.14 18.56 -5.42
N SER A 63 -7.31 17.90 -6.56
CA SER A 63 -6.18 17.50 -7.41
C SER A 63 -5.33 18.66 -7.94
N ARG A 64 -5.85 19.90 -7.89
CA ARG A 64 -5.15 21.09 -8.37
C ARG A 64 -4.12 21.63 -7.37
N ASP A 65 -4.29 21.33 -6.08
CA ASP A 65 -3.47 21.85 -4.98
C ASP A 65 -2.78 20.74 -4.16
N TRP A 66 -2.87 19.48 -4.61
CA TRP A 66 -2.24 18.37 -3.93
C TRP A 66 -0.71 18.50 -3.89
N GLN A 67 -0.17 18.53 -2.68
CA GLN A 67 1.25 18.38 -2.41
C GLN A 67 1.52 16.97 -1.88
N TYR A 68 2.57 16.33 -2.40
CA TYR A 68 2.93 14.97 -2.03
C TYR A 68 4.26 14.93 -1.31
N ARG A 69 4.35 14.13 -0.25
CA ARG A 69 5.62 13.85 0.43
C ARG A 69 5.65 12.44 0.98
N ARG A 70 6.84 11.84 0.99
CA ARG A 70 7.11 10.65 1.80
C ARG A 70 7.26 11.09 3.26
N LEU A 71 6.46 10.54 4.15
CA LEU A 71 6.38 11.01 5.52
C LEU A 71 7.11 10.10 6.51
N ALA A 72 6.98 8.78 6.36
CA ALA A 72 7.53 7.83 7.30
C ALA A 72 7.80 6.46 6.67
N VAL A 73 8.49 5.62 7.42
CA VAL A 73 8.69 4.20 7.14
C VAL A 73 8.10 3.41 8.29
N ALA A 74 7.18 2.48 8.01
CA ALA A 74 6.58 1.62 9.02
C ALA A 74 7.47 0.40 9.36
N GLY A 75 8.50 0.16 8.54
CA GLY A 75 9.51 -0.86 8.74
C GLY A 75 9.80 -1.68 7.49
N GLU A 76 10.65 -2.68 7.65
CA GLU A 76 10.97 -3.66 6.61
C GLU A 76 10.46 -5.04 6.98
N PHE A 77 9.94 -5.77 5.99
CA PHE A 77 9.28 -7.03 6.20
C PHE A 77 9.74 -8.07 5.18
N SER A 78 9.76 -9.33 5.59
CA SER A 78 10.02 -10.46 4.70
C SER A 78 8.87 -10.79 3.74
N SER A 79 7.73 -10.09 3.85
CA SER A 79 6.56 -10.33 3.01
C SER A 79 5.88 -9.01 2.65
N SER A 80 5.61 -8.84 1.36
CA SER A 80 4.89 -7.68 0.82
C SER A 80 3.51 -7.50 1.48
N ARG A 81 2.80 -8.59 1.77
CA ARG A 81 1.50 -8.54 2.45
C ARG A 81 1.63 -8.02 3.89
N LYS A 82 2.69 -8.43 4.61
CA LYS A 82 2.96 -7.93 5.97
C LYS A 82 3.34 -6.45 5.94
N ALA A 83 4.18 -6.04 4.99
CA ALA A 83 4.52 -4.64 4.77
C ALA A 83 3.29 -3.78 4.52
N LEU A 84 2.42 -4.19 3.59
CA LEU A 84 1.20 -3.46 3.27
C LEU A 84 0.26 -3.35 4.49
N ARG A 85 0.06 -4.45 5.23
CA ARG A 85 -0.78 -4.45 6.43
C ARG A 85 -0.25 -3.50 7.51
N ALA A 86 1.06 -3.51 7.74
CA ALA A 86 1.70 -2.62 8.70
C ALA A 86 1.59 -1.15 8.25
N GLY A 87 1.89 -0.87 6.99
CA GLY A 87 1.78 0.46 6.41
C GLY A 87 0.36 1.02 6.49
N ARG A 88 -0.66 0.22 6.17
CA ARG A 88 -2.07 0.65 6.25
C ARG A 88 -2.48 1.01 7.67
N ARG A 89 -2.10 0.20 8.66
CA ARG A 89 -2.36 0.51 10.07
C ARG A 89 -1.72 1.83 10.48
N MET A 90 -0.47 2.05 10.09
CA MET A 90 0.22 3.31 10.38
C MET A 90 -0.46 4.50 9.69
N ALA A 91 -0.85 4.37 8.41
CA ALA A 91 -1.59 5.42 7.70
C ALA A 91 -2.92 5.75 8.37
N GLN A 92 -3.68 4.75 8.82
CA GLN A 92 -4.92 4.95 9.60
C GLN A 92 -4.66 5.64 10.94
N GLN A 93 -3.58 5.28 11.63
CA GLN A 93 -3.17 5.95 12.88
C GLN A 93 -2.75 7.40 12.62
N MET A 94 -2.08 7.70 11.51
CA MET A 94 -1.75 9.08 11.14
C MET A 94 -3.00 9.93 10.96
N VAL A 95 -3.99 9.40 10.24
CA VAL A 95 -5.30 10.04 10.04
C VAL A 95 -6.05 10.24 11.35
N GLY A 96 -6.11 9.21 12.18
CA GLY A 96 -6.97 9.21 13.37
C GLY A 96 -6.38 9.89 14.59
N LEU A 97 -5.04 9.95 14.68
CA LEU A 97 -4.34 10.41 15.88
C LEU A 97 -3.49 11.63 15.58
N ARG A 98 -2.44 11.47 14.78
CA ARG A 98 -1.38 12.48 14.63
C ARG A 98 -1.81 13.70 13.82
N TYR A 99 -2.60 13.49 12.77
CA TYR A 99 -3.02 14.52 11.82
C TYR A 99 -4.54 14.69 11.79
N ARG A 100 -5.22 14.36 12.89
CA ARG A 100 -6.69 14.30 12.93
C ARG A 100 -7.35 15.59 12.49
N PHE A 101 -6.72 16.74 12.78
CA PHE A 101 -7.27 18.09 12.55
C PHE A 101 -6.34 19.00 11.74
N ASP A 102 -5.23 18.49 11.22
CA ASP A 102 -4.21 19.23 10.45
C ASP A 102 -4.65 19.63 9.03
#